data_AF-A0A1H7GSL8-F1
#
_entry.id   AF-A0A1H7GSL8-F1
#
_cell.length_a   1.000
_cell.length_b   1.000
_cell.length_c   1.000
_cell.angle_alpha   90.00
_cell.angle_beta   90.00
_cell.angle_gamma   90.00
#
_symmetry.space_group_name_H-M   'P 1'
#
loop_
_entity.id
_entity.type
_entity.pdbx_description
1 polymer ?
#
loop_
_entity_poly.entity_id
_entity_poly.type
_entity_poly.pdbx_seq_one_letter_code
_entity_poly.pdbx_strand_id
1 'polypeptide(L)'
;MQRLFLASLLGGLAGLANAELQALDDEKLATVSGAGFGMVIENFLYDGTQATITINDITNGSGQNVPIAVKELYVGATGSNKGSNLQPVNIGRLSYPWTLDLVKGENLKTLRDDGQLVQTVPTNLSILSFAAPDKIFGAGGQPCISGYAAAGNNCSMRSTEKVDAGIRFDFSVTGSRTDVINMDFTELTMDGSYLRLWGDNSRQQLVGEARINLYAKTLEILSCATGAAGCNTAQELAARTIYFTNTYAQFALGYGKSQPLLFDVTSNGQFVLELPNPVAGVTNATTRNQIAADFYANAPRTNILIDNLNFGGTRSSPTAVPTGGYNFGRNEISGMSFNYLKVSSHDL
;
A
#
# COMPACT_ATOMS: atom_id res chain seq x y z
N MET A 1 49.29 55.50 -5.36
CA MET A 1 49.90 54.15 -5.53
C MET A 1 48.92 53.15 -4.92
N GLN A 2 47.92 52.59 -5.62
CA GLN A 2 47.90 51.79 -6.85
C GLN A 2 48.61 50.43 -6.71
N ARG A 3 47.80 49.36 -6.53
CA ARG A 3 47.84 47.99 -7.11
C ARG A 3 46.99 47.07 -6.19
N LEU A 4 45.81 46.54 -6.50
CA LEU A 4 45.21 45.89 -7.69
C LEU A 4 45.37 44.34 -7.69
N PHE A 5 44.20 43.66 -7.58
CA PHE A 5 43.75 42.40 -8.21
C PHE A 5 43.86 40.98 -7.58
N LEU A 6 42.74 40.24 -7.83
CA LEU A 6 42.43 38.79 -7.92
C LEU A 6 42.20 38.04 -6.58
N ALA A 7 40.99 37.58 -6.19
CA ALA A 7 39.93 36.76 -6.83
C ALA A 7 40.15 35.23 -6.75
N SER A 8 39.27 34.52 -6.04
CA SER A 8 38.80 33.14 -6.33
C SER A 8 37.88 32.67 -5.18
N LEU A 9 36.55 32.70 -5.33
CA LEU A 9 35.72 31.60 -5.85
C LEU A 9 35.75 30.34 -4.94
N LEU A 10 34.95 30.32 -3.87
CA LEU A 10 34.44 29.09 -3.25
C LEU A 10 32.93 29.01 -3.48
N GLY A 11 32.57 28.82 -4.75
CA GLY A 11 31.28 28.32 -5.17
C GLY A 11 31.52 27.06 -6.00
N GLY A 12 30.84 25.98 -5.66
CA GLY A 12 30.78 24.77 -6.47
C GLY A 12 31.64 23.62 -5.97
N LEU A 13 30.99 22.67 -5.31
CA LEU A 13 31.07 21.22 -5.56
C LEU A 13 30.22 20.53 -4.47
N ALA A 14 28.90 20.76 -4.50
CA ALA A 14 27.97 19.77 -4.00
C ALA A 14 28.07 18.60 -4.99
N GLY A 15 28.98 17.68 -4.73
CA GLY A 15 29.12 16.47 -5.52
C GLY A 15 27.78 15.77 -5.58
N LEU A 16 27.28 15.56 -6.79
CA LEU A 16 26.25 14.59 -7.08
C LEU A 16 26.84 13.23 -6.68
N ALA A 17 26.61 12.81 -5.44
CA ALA A 17 26.83 11.45 -5.04
C ALA A 17 25.79 10.60 -5.76
N ASN A 18 26.15 10.10 -6.94
CA ASN A 18 25.44 8.99 -7.55
C ASN A 18 25.75 7.78 -6.66
N ALA A 19 24.79 7.42 -5.81
CA ALA A 19 24.83 6.16 -5.11
C ALA A 19 24.55 5.09 -6.16
N GLU A 20 25.61 4.53 -6.74
CA GLU A 20 25.54 3.46 -7.72
C GLU A 20 25.43 2.12 -6.99
N LEU A 21 24.58 1.22 -7.47
CA LEU A 21 24.49 -0.14 -6.95
C LEU A 21 25.83 -0.85 -7.21
N GLN A 22 26.61 -1.06 -6.15
CA GLN A 22 27.87 -1.80 -6.25
C GLN A 22 27.62 -3.29 -6.04
N ALA A 23 28.05 -4.11 -7.00
CA ALA A 23 28.06 -5.56 -6.84
C ALA A 23 28.97 -5.95 -5.66
N LEU A 24 28.41 -6.73 -4.72
CA LEU A 24 29.16 -7.34 -3.63
C LEU A 24 29.73 -8.67 -4.11
N ASP A 25 30.99 -8.93 -3.80
CA ASP A 25 31.62 -10.24 -3.99
C ASP A 25 31.29 -11.17 -2.81
N ASP A 26 31.55 -12.46 -2.99
CA ASP A 26 31.20 -13.51 -2.00
C ASP A 26 31.87 -13.29 -0.64
N GLU A 27 33.05 -12.66 -0.61
CA GLU A 27 33.78 -12.35 0.62
C GLU A 27 33.09 -11.23 1.40
N LYS A 28 32.59 -10.19 0.73
CA LYS A 28 31.75 -9.16 1.34
C LYS A 28 30.40 -9.71 1.79
N LEU A 29 29.77 -10.57 0.99
CA LEU A 29 28.52 -11.24 1.36
C LEU A 29 28.68 -12.13 2.59
N ALA A 30 29.81 -12.84 2.72
CA ALA A 30 30.13 -13.66 3.89
C ALA A 30 30.38 -12.84 5.17
N THR A 31 30.77 -11.57 5.04
CA THR A 31 31.00 -10.66 6.18
C THR A 31 29.69 -10.03 6.69
N VAL A 32 28.65 -9.98 5.86
CA VAL A 32 27.31 -9.50 6.22
C VAL A 32 26.54 -10.64 6.91
N SER A 33 26.84 -10.88 8.18
CA SER A 33 26.11 -11.85 9.01
C SER A 33 25.12 -11.13 9.92
N GLY A 34 23.82 -11.32 9.67
CA GLY A 34 22.74 -10.88 10.57
C GLY A 34 22.23 -9.44 10.36
N ALA A 35 22.71 -8.72 9.35
CA ALA A 35 22.04 -7.53 8.84
C ALA A 35 21.07 -7.96 7.74
N GLY A 36 19.84 -7.43 7.75
CA GLY A 36 18.94 -7.65 6.63
C GLY A 36 19.43 -6.98 5.35
N PHE A 37 18.67 -7.11 4.27
CA PHE A 37 19.02 -6.50 2.99
C PHE A 37 17.98 -5.49 2.54
N GLY A 38 18.50 -4.36 2.04
CA GLY A 38 17.72 -3.37 1.32
C GLY A 38 17.64 -3.73 -0.16
N MET A 39 16.45 -3.57 -0.75
CA MET A 39 16.17 -3.75 -2.17
C MET A 39 15.71 -2.45 -2.79
N VAL A 40 16.24 -2.17 -3.98
CA VAL A 40 15.76 -1.14 -4.88
C VAL A 40 15.45 -1.83 -6.19
N ILE A 41 14.26 -1.60 -6.74
CA ILE A 41 13.87 -2.19 -8.02
C ILE A 41 14.01 -1.09 -9.07
N GLU A 42 15.06 -1.16 -9.88
CA GLU A 42 15.32 -0.20 -10.94
C GLU A 42 14.68 -0.62 -12.27
N ASN A 43 14.18 0.36 -13.01
CA ASN A 43 13.54 0.16 -14.31
C ASN A 43 12.47 -0.94 -14.29
N PHE A 44 11.68 -1.00 -13.22
CA PHE A 44 10.57 -1.94 -13.11
C PHE A 44 9.49 -1.57 -14.11
N LEU A 45 9.04 -2.54 -14.88
CA LEU A 45 7.88 -2.43 -15.74
C LEU A 45 7.18 -3.78 -15.76
N TYR A 46 5.89 -3.77 -15.45
CA TYR A 46 5.01 -4.90 -15.70
C TYR A 46 4.01 -4.52 -16.78
N ASP A 47 4.09 -5.19 -17.92
CA ASP A 47 3.15 -5.02 -19.04
C ASP A 47 2.47 -6.36 -19.34
N GLY A 48 1.32 -6.57 -18.71
CA GLY A 48 0.40 -7.67 -18.99
C GLY A 48 -0.77 -7.24 -19.87
N THR A 49 -0.67 -6.13 -20.61
CA THR A 49 -1.79 -5.60 -21.40
C THR A 49 -2.23 -6.54 -22.53
N GLN A 50 -1.31 -7.35 -23.05
CA GLN A 50 -1.57 -8.38 -24.06
C GLN A 50 -1.83 -9.78 -23.45
N ALA A 51 -1.70 -9.93 -22.14
CA ALA A 51 -1.94 -11.19 -21.46
C ALA A 51 -3.41 -11.29 -21.01
N THR A 52 -3.93 -12.51 -20.95
CA THR A 52 -5.22 -12.80 -20.31
C THR A 52 -5.04 -13.98 -19.37
N ILE A 53 -5.41 -13.78 -18.11
CA ILE A 53 -5.49 -14.86 -17.12
C ILE A 53 -6.96 -15.22 -16.98
N THR A 54 -7.30 -16.50 -17.13
CA THR A 54 -8.69 -16.96 -16.96
C THR A 54 -8.85 -17.71 -15.65
N ILE A 55 -9.74 -17.22 -14.81
CA ILE A 55 -10.21 -17.89 -13.61
C ILE A 55 -11.51 -18.60 -13.97
N ASN A 56 -11.54 -19.92 -13.82
CA ASN A 56 -12.68 -20.79 -14.11
C ASN A 56 -13.25 -21.37 -12.80
N ASP A 57 -14.32 -22.15 -12.94
CA ASP A 57 -14.96 -22.91 -11.87
C ASP A 57 -15.64 -22.04 -10.81
N ILE A 58 -16.04 -20.83 -11.19
CA ILE A 58 -16.90 -19.95 -10.40
C ILE A 58 -18.32 -20.10 -10.95
N THR A 59 -19.24 -20.67 -10.18
CA THR A 59 -20.62 -20.90 -10.65
C THR A 59 -21.59 -19.82 -10.18
N ASN A 60 -22.55 -19.44 -11.03
CA ASN A 60 -23.68 -18.61 -10.61
C ASN A 60 -24.68 -19.40 -9.72
N GLY A 61 -25.72 -18.73 -9.22
CA GLY A 61 -26.75 -19.36 -8.38
C GLY A 61 -27.56 -20.48 -9.07
N SER A 62 -27.37 -20.71 -10.37
CA SER A 62 -27.95 -21.81 -11.14
C SER A 62 -26.92 -22.90 -11.48
N GLY A 63 -25.71 -22.85 -10.92
CA GLY A 63 -24.64 -23.83 -11.14
C GLY A 63 -23.90 -23.68 -12.48
N GLN A 64 -24.12 -22.59 -13.23
CA GLN A 64 -23.44 -22.35 -14.51
C GLN A 64 -22.09 -21.67 -14.27
N ASN A 65 -21.03 -22.15 -14.92
CA ASN A 65 -19.71 -21.53 -14.84
C ASN A 65 -19.74 -20.09 -15.39
N VAL A 66 -19.13 -19.17 -14.66
CA VAL A 66 -18.93 -17.75 -14.96
C VAL A 66 -17.42 -17.50 -15.02
N PRO A 67 -16.78 -17.74 -16.18
CA PRO A 67 -15.35 -17.43 -16.35
C PRO A 67 -15.07 -15.96 -16.09
N ILE A 68 -13.97 -15.68 -15.38
CA ILE A 68 -13.44 -14.33 -15.17
C ILE A 68 -12.13 -14.22 -15.95
N ALA A 69 -12.09 -13.32 -16.92
CA ALA A 69 -10.85 -12.97 -17.60
C ALA A 69 -10.21 -11.74 -16.94
N VAL A 70 -9.00 -11.89 -16.42
CA VAL A 70 -8.17 -10.80 -15.93
C VAL A 70 -7.29 -10.31 -17.08
N LYS A 71 -7.37 -9.01 -17.39
CA LYS A 71 -6.72 -8.34 -18.52
C LYS A 71 -6.15 -6.99 -18.06
N GLU A 72 -5.42 -6.33 -18.96
CA GLU A 72 -4.93 -4.96 -18.77
C GLU A 72 -4.17 -4.78 -17.43
N LEU A 73 -3.50 -5.83 -16.96
CA LEU A 73 -2.68 -5.76 -15.76
C LEU A 73 -1.38 -5.03 -16.11
N TYR A 74 -1.13 -3.89 -15.49
CA TYR A 74 0.12 -3.15 -15.70
C TYR A 74 0.60 -2.50 -14.40
N VAL A 75 1.91 -2.27 -14.34
CA VAL A 75 2.57 -1.39 -13.37
C VAL A 75 3.67 -0.65 -14.10
N GLY A 76 3.66 0.68 -14.07
CA GLY A 76 4.65 1.51 -14.73
C GLY A 76 4.81 2.87 -14.08
N ALA A 77 5.62 3.73 -14.69
CA ALA A 77 5.82 5.10 -14.24
C ALA A 77 4.56 5.95 -14.36
N THR A 78 4.53 7.03 -13.58
CA THR A 78 3.48 8.05 -13.65
C THR A 78 3.34 8.61 -15.07
N GLY A 79 2.10 8.83 -15.49
CA GLY A 79 1.80 9.28 -16.85
C GLY A 79 1.55 8.12 -17.83
N SER A 80 1.28 6.92 -17.32
CA SER A 80 0.99 5.73 -18.12
C SER A 80 -0.27 5.87 -18.98
N ASN A 81 -1.15 6.82 -18.64
CA ASN A 81 -2.46 7.00 -19.27
C ASN A 81 -3.23 5.67 -19.36
N LYS A 82 -3.48 5.07 -18.19
CA LYS A 82 -4.22 3.79 -18.07
C LYS A 82 -3.55 2.66 -18.84
N GLY A 83 -2.23 2.55 -18.74
CA GLY A 83 -1.45 1.52 -19.42
C GLY A 83 -1.24 1.73 -20.93
N SER A 84 -1.68 2.85 -21.51
CA SER A 84 -1.46 3.14 -22.94
C SER A 84 -0.01 3.55 -23.26
N ASN A 85 0.68 4.18 -22.31
CA ASN A 85 2.03 4.74 -22.43
C ASN A 85 2.92 4.20 -21.31
N LEU A 86 3.20 2.91 -21.31
CA LEU A 86 4.00 2.29 -20.26
C LEU A 86 5.47 2.68 -20.37
N GLN A 87 6.02 3.14 -19.24
CA GLN A 87 7.45 3.43 -19.08
C GLN A 87 7.94 2.79 -17.77
N PRO A 88 9.22 2.37 -17.70
CA PRO A 88 9.77 1.81 -16.47
C PRO A 88 9.84 2.82 -15.32
N VAL A 89 9.73 2.32 -14.09
CA VAL A 89 9.78 3.10 -12.84
C VAL A 89 10.79 2.53 -11.87
N ASN A 90 11.46 3.40 -11.11
CA ASN A 90 12.30 2.97 -10.01
C ASN A 90 11.45 2.91 -8.73
N ILE A 91 11.38 1.73 -8.11
CA ILE A 91 10.63 1.51 -6.87
C ILE A 91 11.63 1.46 -5.70
N GLY A 92 11.56 2.47 -4.85
CA GLY A 92 12.52 2.69 -3.77
C GLY A 92 13.83 3.33 -4.25
N ARG A 93 14.73 3.59 -3.32
CA ARG A 93 16.07 4.18 -3.58
C ARG A 93 17.05 3.75 -2.50
N LEU A 94 18.35 3.87 -2.76
CA LEU A 94 19.35 3.41 -1.78
C LEU A 94 19.25 4.09 -0.40
N SER A 95 18.79 5.34 -0.34
CA SER A 95 18.56 6.04 0.93
C SER A 95 17.25 5.65 1.62
N TYR A 96 16.32 5.03 0.90
CA TYR A 96 15.01 4.57 1.38
C TYR A 96 14.59 3.32 0.59
N PRO A 97 15.27 2.18 0.83
CA PRO A 97 14.99 0.94 0.11
C PRO A 97 13.77 0.25 0.70
N TRP A 98 13.25 -0.75 -0.01
CA TRP A 98 12.46 -1.80 0.63
C TRP A 98 13.39 -2.65 1.47
N THR A 99 12.98 -3.13 2.64
CA THR A 99 13.87 -3.94 3.48
C THR A 99 13.27 -5.30 3.81
N LEU A 100 14.14 -6.32 3.84
CA LEU A 100 13.87 -7.59 4.48
C LEU A 100 14.91 -7.79 5.59
N ASP A 101 14.47 -7.66 6.84
CA ASP A 101 15.35 -7.61 7.99
C ASP A 101 14.96 -8.63 9.07
N LEU A 102 15.97 -9.06 9.85
CA LEU A 102 15.78 -9.72 11.13
C LEU A 102 16.18 -8.74 12.24
N VAL A 103 15.19 -8.17 12.93
CA VAL A 103 15.38 -7.04 13.85
C VAL A 103 14.83 -7.38 15.23
N LYS A 104 15.43 -6.84 16.30
CA LYS A 104 14.86 -6.95 17.64
C LYS A 104 13.61 -6.08 17.79
N GLY A 105 12.58 -6.62 18.44
CA GLY A 105 11.30 -5.92 18.63
C GLY A 105 11.41 -4.56 19.32
N GLU A 106 12.37 -4.36 20.24
CA GLU A 106 12.64 -3.07 20.88
C GLU A 106 13.16 -1.98 19.94
N ASN A 107 13.69 -2.34 18.77
CA ASN A 107 14.18 -1.39 17.76
C ASN A 107 13.11 -1.03 16.74
N LEU A 108 12.02 -1.79 16.66
CA LEU A 108 10.95 -1.56 15.71
C LEU A 108 9.95 -0.55 16.24
N LYS A 109 9.80 0.55 15.51
CA LYS A 109 8.81 1.60 15.78
C LYS A 109 7.87 1.75 14.60
N THR A 110 6.68 2.24 14.89
CA THR A 110 5.66 2.57 13.89
C THR A 110 5.30 4.03 14.08
N LEU A 111 5.31 4.78 12.97
CA LEU A 111 4.86 6.16 12.96
C LEU A 111 3.33 6.20 13.04
N ARG A 112 2.79 6.79 14.10
CA ARG A 112 1.36 7.05 14.25
C ARG A 112 0.93 8.27 13.46
N ASP A 113 -0.38 8.40 13.32
CA ASP A 113 -1.00 9.48 12.56
C ASP A 113 -0.83 10.85 13.23
N ASP A 114 -0.58 10.88 14.55
CA ASP A 114 -0.20 12.07 15.32
C ASP A 114 1.29 12.44 15.20
N GLY A 115 2.06 11.69 14.41
CA GLY A 115 3.50 11.91 14.20
C GLY A 115 4.42 11.28 15.23
N GLN A 116 3.89 10.55 16.23
CA GLN A 116 4.71 9.88 17.22
C GLN A 116 5.20 8.51 16.74
N LEU A 117 6.47 8.21 17.02
CA LEU A 117 7.02 6.86 16.83
C LEU A 117 6.75 6.02 18.08
N VAL A 118 5.97 4.95 17.93
CA VAL A 118 5.66 4.02 19.02
C VAL A 118 6.19 2.63 18.74
N GLN A 119 6.67 1.96 19.79
CA GLN A 119 7.00 0.55 19.70
C GLN A 119 5.71 -0.27 19.79
N THR A 120 5.41 -1.05 18.76
CA THR A 120 4.18 -1.86 18.69
C THR A 120 4.42 -3.34 18.98
N VAL A 121 5.66 -3.79 18.85
CA VAL A 121 6.08 -5.19 19.03
C VAL A 121 6.67 -5.40 20.43
N PRO A 122 6.52 -6.58 21.06
CA PRO A 122 7.17 -6.88 22.34
C PRO A 122 8.70 -6.82 22.28
N THR A 123 9.33 -6.60 23.43
CA THR A 123 10.80 -6.61 23.56
C THR A 123 11.35 -8.04 23.60
N ASN A 124 12.65 -8.20 23.34
CA ASN A 124 13.35 -9.49 23.39
C ASN A 124 12.84 -10.55 22.40
N LEU A 125 12.21 -10.10 21.31
CA LEU A 125 11.79 -10.95 20.20
C LEU A 125 12.64 -10.65 18.97
N SER A 126 12.97 -11.71 18.23
CA SER A 126 13.54 -11.57 16.88
C SER A 126 12.40 -11.54 15.88
N ILE A 127 12.35 -10.48 15.09
CA ILE A 127 11.24 -10.16 14.19
C ILE A 127 11.74 -10.23 12.76
N LEU A 128 11.11 -11.06 11.95
CA LEU A 128 11.26 -11.00 10.49
C LEU A 128 10.39 -9.84 9.99
N SER A 129 11.00 -8.82 9.40
CA SER A 129 10.31 -7.61 8.95
C SER A 129 10.51 -7.44 7.46
N PHE A 130 9.41 -7.35 6.72
CA PHE A 130 9.38 -6.84 5.35
C PHE A 130 8.77 -5.44 5.37
N ALA A 131 9.50 -4.42 4.94
CA ALA A 131 9.05 -3.03 5.03
C ALA A 131 9.19 -2.29 3.69
N ALA A 132 8.18 -1.48 3.38
CA ALA A 132 8.27 -0.44 2.36
C ALA A 132 9.13 0.73 2.87
N PRO A 133 9.60 1.62 1.98
CA PRO A 133 10.28 2.84 2.37
C PRO A 133 9.51 3.64 3.43
N ASP A 134 10.22 4.25 4.38
CA ASP A 134 9.58 4.90 5.51
C ASP A 134 8.73 6.11 5.11
N LYS A 135 7.67 6.36 5.88
CA LYS A 135 7.06 7.70 5.92
C LYS A 135 7.97 8.65 6.68
N ILE A 136 8.10 9.87 6.19
CA ILE A 136 8.93 10.90 6.82
C ILE A 136 8.03 11.94 7.46
N PHE A 137 8.14 12.19 8.77
CA PHE A 137 7.40 13.27 9.42
C PHE A 137 8.14 14.61 9.28
N GLY A 138 7.40 15.70 9.06
CA GLY A 138 7.96 17.05 8.98
C GLY A 138 8.60 17.40 7.62
N ALA A 139 9.49 18.40 7.62
CA ALA A 139 10.00 19.06 6.41
C ALA A 139 10.97 18.24 5.53
N GLY A 140 11.35 17.03 5.97
CA GLY A 140 12.28 16.16 5.22
C GLY A 140 11.63 15.28 4.16
N GLY A 141 10.30 15.13 4.17
CA GLY A 141 9.55 14.27 3.25
C GLY A 141 8.81 15.04 2.16
N GLN A 142 8.44 14.34 1.09
CA GLN A 142 7.56 14.87 0.04
C GLN A 142 6.10 14.48 0.34
N PRO A 143 5.10 15.22 -0.13
CA PRO A 143 3.71 14.79 0.01
C PRO A 143 3.50 13.42 -0.63
N CYS A 144 2.96 12.45 0.14
CA CYS A 144 2.56 11.14 -0.39
C CYS A 144 1.59 11.27 -1.56
N ILE A 145 0.76 12.31 -1.55
CA ILE A 145 -0.13 12.69 -2.63
C ILE A 145 0.22 14.12 -3.06
N SER A 146 0.55 14.32 -4.33
CA SER A 146 0.97 15.63 -4.84
C SER A 146 -0.13 16.68 -4.64
N GLY A 147 0.21 17.84 -4.08
CA GLY A 147 -0.75 18.92 -3.80
C GLY A 147 -1.76 18.63 -2.69
N TYR A 148 -1.62 17.50 -1.97
CA TYR A 148 -2.47 17.13 -0.85
C TYR A 148 -1.61 16.88 0.40
N ALA A 149 -1.48 17.92 1.22
CA ALA A 149 -0.75 17.87 2.48
C ALA A 149 -1.72 17.74 3.66
N ALA A 150 -2.24 16.53 3.89
CA ALA A 150 -2.81 16.21 5.20
C ALA A 150 -1.65 15.99 6.19
N ALA A 151 -1.77 16.53 7.41
CA ALA A 151 -0.75 16.40 8.44
C ALA A 151 -0.33 14.92 8.61
N GLY A 152 0.96 14.63 8.51
CA GLY A 152 1.50 13.28 8.72
C GLY A 152 1.53 12.34 7.50
N ASN A 153 1.22 12.81 6.28
CA ASN A 153 1.29 12.02 5.05
C ASN A 153 2.47 12.41 4.14
N ASN A 154 3.64 12.59 4.73
CA ASN A 154 4.86 12.78 3.96
C ASN A 154 5.55 11.43 3.74
N CYS A 155 5.91 11.19 2.49
CA CYS A 155 6.51 10.00 1.95
C CYS A 155 8.01 10.24 1.71
N SER A 156 8.79 9.16 1.79
CA SER A 156 10.19 9.17 1.37
C SER A 156 10.31 9.02 -0.14
N MET A 157 9.33 8.39 -0.80
CA MET A 157 9.27 8.31 -2.26
C MET A 157 9.06 9.68 -2.91
N ARG A 158 9.75 9.89 -4.04
CA ARG A 158 9.61 11.06 -4.92
C ARG A 158 8.49 10.85 -5.94
N SER A 159 8.07 11.92 -6.61
CA SER A 159 7.07 11.83 -7.68
C SER A 159 7.44 10.87 -8.81
N THR A 160 8.73 10.77 -9.15
CA THR A 160 9.26 9.86 -10.18
C THR A 160 9.33 8.39 -9.75
N GLU A 161 9.11 8.11 -8.47
CA GLU A 161 9.19 6.77 -7.87
C GLU A 161 7.78 6.20 -7.58
N LYS A 162 6.73 7.01 -7.80
CA LYS A 162 5.34 6.57 -7.71
C LYS A 162 4.96 5.79 -8.95
N VAL A 163 4.00 4.89 -8.80
CA VAL A 163 3.60 3.99 -9.88
C VAL A 163 2.18 4.30 -10.35
N ASP A 164 1.94 4.15 -11.64
CA ASP A 164 0.60 3.94 -12.15
C ASP A 164 0.38 2.43 -12.27
N ALA A 165 -0.79 1.95 -11.87
CA ALA A 165 -1.12 0.53 -11.92
C ALA A 165 -2.57 0.35 -12.33
N GLY A 166 -2.88 -0.70 -13.08
CA GLY A 166 -4.25 -1.01 -13.46
C GLY A 166 -4.50 -2.49 -13.63
N ILE A 167 -5.78 -2.85 -13.56
CA ILE A 167 -6.25 -4.22 -13.69
C ILE A 167 -7.72 -4.23 -14.11
N ARG A 168 -8.05 -5.11 -15.06
CA ARG A 168 -9.41 -5.29 -15.57
C ARG A 168 -9.89 -6.72 -15.37
N PHE A 169 -11.15 -6.85 -14.99
CA PHE A 169 -11.88 -8.10 -14.83
C PHE A 169 -13.08 -8.12 -15.77
N ASP A 170 -13.17 -9.12 -16.64
CA ASP A 170 -14.31 -9.39 -17.50
C ASP A 170 -15.03 -10.67 -17.03
N PHE A 171 -16.25 -10.55 -16.53
CA PHE A 171 -17.09 -11.62 -16.01
C PHE A 171 -18.07 -12.11 -17.08
N SER A 172 -17.96 -13.35 -17.50
CA SER A 172 -18.85 -13.95 -18.50
C SER A 172 -20.13 -14.50 -17.85
N VAL A 173 -21.04 -13.60 -17.45
CA VAL A 173 -22.23 -13.92 -16.62
C VAL A 173 -23.26 -14.77 -17.38
N THR A 174 -23.45 -14.52 -18.68
CA THR A 174 -24.20 -15.39 -19.60
C THR A 174 -23.52 -15.39 -20.97
N GLY A 175 -23.86 -16.33 -21.85
CA GLY A 175 -23.25 -16.42 -23.19
C GLY A 175 -23.37 -15.15 -24.07
N SER A 176 -24.16 -14.15 -23.66
CA SER A 176 -24.33 -12.87 -24.34
C SER A 176 -24.01 -11.63 -23.49
N ARG A 177 -23.74 -11.78 -22.18
CA ARG A 177 -23.45 -10.66 -21.26
C ARG A 177 -22.09 -10.85 -20.61
N THR A 178 -21.23 -9.87 -20.80
CA THR A 178 -19.96 -9.74 -20.06
C THR A 178 -20.02 -8.51 -19.17
N ASP A 179 -19.86 -8.65 -17.87
CA ASP A 179 -19.71 -7.51 -16.98
C ASP A 179 -18.23 -7.19 -16.81
N VAL A 180 -17.88 -5.93 -16.68
CA VAL A 180 -16.50 -5.46 -16.59
C VAL A 180 -16.35 -4.63 -15.33
N ILE A 181 -15.27 -4.89 -14.60
CA ILE A 181 -14.76 -4.01 -13.56
C ILE A 181 -13.32 -3.68 -13.93
N ASN A 182 -13.02 -2.41 -14.15
CA ASN A 182 -11.66 -1.95 -14.41
C ASN A 182 -11.22 -0.98 -13.31
N MET A 183 -10.02 -1.17 -12.79
CA MET A 183 -9.43 -0.35 -11.75
C MET A 183 -8.13 0.26 -12.23
N ASP A 184 -8.00 1.58 -12.13
CA ASP A 184 -6.77 2.31 -12.44
C ASP A 184 -6.34 3.15 -11.23
N PHE A 185 -5.07 3.04 -10.86
CA PHE A 185 -4.40 3.85 -9.84
C PHE A 185 -3.39 4.78 -10.52
N THR A 186 -3.43 6.06 -10.17
CA THR A 186 -2.46 7.06 -10.65
C THR A 186 -1.65 7.61 -9.47
N GLU A 187 -0.32 7.69 -9.65
CA GLU A 187 0.64 8.11 -8.61
C GLU A 187 0.50 7.35 -7.27
N LEU A 188 0.44 6.02 -7.32
CA LEU A 188 0.38 5.15 -6.14
C LEU A 188 1.73 5.10 -5.42
N THR A 189 1.71 5.20 -4.09
CA THR A 189 2.84 4.91 -3.18
C THR A 189 2.36 4.19 -1.92
N MET A 190 3.26 3.43 -1.30
CA MET A 190 2.97 2.54 -0.17
C MET A 190 3.85 2.80 1.05
N ASP A 191 4.48 3.97 1.14
CA ASP A 191 5.45 4.25 2.20
C ASP A 191 4.89 4.02 3.61
N GLY A 192 5.74 3.48 4.49
CA GLY A 192 5.43 3.11 5.87
C GLY A 192 4.62 1.82 6.01
N SER A 193 4.39 1.09 4.92
CA SER A 193 3.81 -0.26 4.98
C SER A 193 4.84 -1.25 5.51
N TYR A 194 4.39 -2.27 6.25
CA TYR A 194 5.24 -3.37 6.69
C TYR A 194 4.43 -4.62 7.00
N LEU A 195 5.11 -5.77 6.97
CA LEU A 195 4.71 -7.02 7.57
C LEU A 195 5.81 -7.45 8.54
N ARG A 196 5.45 -7.65 9.81
CA ARG A 196 6.36 -8.10 10.87
C ARG A 196 5.86 -9.44 11.39
N LEU A 197 6.73 -10.43 11.45
CA LEU A 197 6.41 -11.81 11.84
C LEU A 197 7.36 -12.29 12.93
N TRP A 198 6.85 -13.04 13.90
CA TRP A 198 7.65 -13.65 14.96
C TRP A 198 6.97 -14.90 15.55
N GLY A 199 7.76 -15.74 16.20
CA GLY A 199 7.24 -16.88 16.94
C GLY A 199 6.73 -16.45 18.31
N ASP A 200 5.50 -16.86 18.66
CA ASP A 200 4.96 -16.68 20.00
C ASP A 200 4.97 -18.03 20.75
N ASN A 201 5.89 -18.15 21.72
CA ASN A 201 6.05 -19.36 22.52
C ASN A 201 4.82 -19.69 23.37
N SER A 202 4.07 -18.68 23.83
CA SER A 202 2.87 -18.91 24.65
C SER A 202 1.73 -19.52 23.83
N ARG A 203 1.68 -19.17 22.54
CA ARG A 203 0.68 -19.62 21.58
C ARG A 203 1.15 -20.77 20.70
N GLN A 204 2.44 -21.12 20.76
CA GLN A 204 3.11 -22.12 19.92
C GLN A 204 2.84 -21.94 18.42
N GLN A 205 2.82 -20.68 17.94
CA GLN A 205 2.50 -20.37 16.55
C GLN A 205 3.25 -19.14 16.03
N LEU A 206 3.25 -18.97 14.71
CA LEU A 206 3.68 -17.75 14.06
C LEU A 206 2.60 -16.68 14.22
N VAL A 207 3.00 -15.49 14.65
CA VAL A 207 2.12 -14.33 14.73
C VAL A 207 2.78 -13.13 14.06
N GLY A 208 2.03 -12.05 13.92
CA GLY A 208 2.56 -10.85 13.30
C GLY A 208 1.85 -9.56 13.64
N GLU A 209 2.24 -8.54 12.90
CA GLU A 209 1.57 -7.26 12.79
C GLU A 209 1.80 -6.75 11.36
N ALA A 210 0.78 -6.18 10.74
CA ALA A 210 0.91 -5.60 9.41
C ALA A 210 0.35 -4.18 9.38
N ARG A 211 1.04 -3.31 8.63
CA ARG A 211 0.49 -2.02 8.21
C ARG A 211 0.53 -1.95 6.71
N ILE A 212 -0.60 -1.62 6.10
CA ILE A 212 -0.71 -1.42 4.65
C ILE A 212 -1.15 0.01 4.44
N ASN A 213 -0.29 0.82 3.86
CA ASN A 213 -0.62 2.18 3.45
C ASN A 213 -0.70 2.20 1.92
N LEU A 214 -1.76 2.81 1.41
CA LEU A 214 -1.98 3.07 0.00
C LEU A 214 -2.29 4.56 -0.13
N TYR A 215 -1.48 5.28 -0.89
CA TYR A 215 -1.69 6.69 -1.21
C TYR A 215 -1.76 6.82 -2.72
N ALA A 216 -2.88 7.30 -3.26
CA ALA A 216 -3.04 7.48 -4.70
C ALA A 216 -3.57 8.87 -5.01
N LYS A 217 -3.03 9.49 -6.07
CA LYS A 217 -3.56 10.77 -6.55
C LYS A 217 -4.95 10.58 -7.11
N THR A 218 -5.17 9.51 -7.87
CA THR A 218 -6.50 9.06 -8.26
C THR A 218 -6.62 7.55 -8.21
N LEU A 219 -7.81 7.07 -7.84
CA LEU A 219 -8.29 5.71 -8.08
C LEU A 219 -9.57 5.82 -8.89
N GLU A 220 -9.62 5.11 -10.00
CA GLU A 220 -10.79 5.00 -10.86
C GLU A 220 -11.33 3.57 -10.83
N ILE A 221 -12.63 3.45 -10.67
CA ILE A 221 -13.33 2.16 -10.76
C ILE A 221 -14.40 2.31 -11.83
N LEU A 222 -14.16 1.74 -13.00
CA LEU A 222 -15.13 1.66 -14.08
C LEU A 222 -15.92 0.37 -13.94
N SER A 223 -17.24 0.45 -14.09
CA SER A 223 -18.09 -0.73 -14.27
C SER A 223 -18.91 -0.65 -15.56
N CYS A 224 -18.90 -1.72 -16.34
CA CYS A 224 -19.64 -1.80 -17.61
C CYS A 224 -20.34 -3.16 -17.75
N ALA A 225 -21.43 -3.20 -18.51
CA ALA A 225 -22.02 -4.44 -19.01
C ALA A 225 -21.93 -4.43 -20.54
N THR A 226 -21.03 -5.24 -21.09
CA THR A 226 -20.87 -5.51 -22.53
C THR A 226 -21.99 -6.42 -23.03
N GLY A 227 -22.61 -6.04 -24.16
CA GLY A 227 -23.80 -6.70 -24.73
C GLY A 227 -25.07 -5.84 -24.67
N ALA A 228 -25.07 -4.77 -23.87
CA ALA A 228 -26.02 -3.66 -23.94
C ALA A 228 -25.26 -2.40 -24.42
N ALA A 229 -25.93 -1.51 -25.16
CA ALA A 229 -25.37 -0.17 -25.42
C ALA A 229 -24.95 0.45 -24.08
N GLY A 230 -23.68 0.85 -23.91
CA GLY A 230 -23.31 1.40 -22.62
C GLY A 230 -21.86 1.67 -22.24
N CYS A 231 -20.83 1.34 -23.02
CA CYS A 231 -19.45 1.74 -22.72
C CYS A 231 -18.60 1.87 -23.99
N ASN A 232 -19.21 2.36 -25.07
CA ASN A 232 -18.58 2.42 -26.39
C ASN A 232 -18.00 3.81 -26.67
N THR A 233 -18.46 4.81 -25.93
CA THR A 233 -18.05 6.20 -26.05
C THR A 233 -17.34 6.69 -24.79
N ALA A 234 -16.48 7.70 -24.94
CA ALA A 234 -15.81 8.32 -23.80
C ALA A 234 -16.80 8.89 -22.76
N GLN A 235 -17.96 9.37 -23.21
CA GLN A 235 -19.02 9.91 -22.37
C GLN A 235 -19.68 8.82 -21.51
N GLU A 236 -19.91 7.63 -22.07
CA GLU A 236 -20.47 6.50 -21.32
C GLU A 236 -19.47 5.96 -20.28
N LEU A 237 -18.20 5.84 -20.67
CA LEU A 237 -17.12 5.45 -19.74
C LEU A 237 -17.01 6.44 -18.59
N ALA A 238 -17.02 7.74 -18.90
CA ALA A 238 -17.04 8.82 -17.93
C ALA A 238 -18.24 8.69 -16.96
N ALA A 239 -19.45 8.48 -17.48
CA ALA A 239 -20.66 8.35 -16.66
C ALA A 239 -20.69 7.12 -15.75
N ARG A 240 -19.93 6.06 -16.08
CA ARG A 240 -19.89 4.77 -15.37
C ARG A 240 -18.63 4.56 -14.54
N THR A 241 -17.79 5.58 -14.43
CA THR A 241 -16.59 5.55 -13.59
C THR A 241 -16.88 6.22 -12.26
N ILE A 242 -16.40 5.59 -11.19
CA ILE A 242 -16.29 6.20 -9.88
C ILE A 242 -14.86 6.71 -9.75
N TYR A 243 -14.71 7.97 -9.37
CA TYR A 243 -13.44 8.66 -9.24
C TYR A 243 -13.18 8.99 -7.78
N PHE A 244 -12.06 8.51 -7.26
CA PHE A 244 -11.52 8.93 -5.96
C PHE A 244 -10.31 9.82 -6.24
N THR A 245 -10.37 11.09 -5.83
CA THR A 245 -9.24 12.02 -5.96
C THR A 245 -8.60 12.27 -4.60
N ASN A 246 -7.28 12.30 -4.56
CA ASN A 246 -6.44 12.38 -3.35
C ASN A 246 -6.92 11.39 -2.28
N THR A 247 -6.77 10.11 -2.56
CA THR A 247 -7.25 9.04 -1.67
C THR A 247 -6.10 8.38 -0.93
N TYR A 248 -6.32 8.07 0.34
CA TYR A 248 -5.45 7.15 1.05
C TYR A 248 -6.23 6.16 1.91
N ALA A 249 -5.67 4.96 2.02
CA ALA A 249 -6.13 3.92 2.91
C ALA A 249 -4.94 3.41 3.72
N GLN A 250 -5.09 3.39 5.03
CA GLN A 250 -4.12 2.88 5.98
C GLN A 250 -4.82 1.80 6.77
N PHE A 251 -4.36 0.56 6.65
CA PHE A 251 -4.89 -0.57 7.40
C PHE A 251 -3.85 -0.98 8.43
N ALA A 252 -4.21 -0.87 9.70
CA ALA A 252 -3.43 -1.33 10.82
C ALA A 252 -4.00 -2.67 11.30
N LEU A 253 -3.25 -3.75 11.07
CA LEU A 253 -3.62 -5.10 11.45
C LEU A 253 -2.75 -5.55 12.60
N GLY A 254 -3.30 -5.38 13.80
CA GLY A 254 -2.69 -5.79 15.05
C GLY A 254 -1.88 -4.70 15.75
N TYR A 255 -1.53 -5.02 16.98
CA TYR A 255 -0.63 -4.30 17.86
C TYR A 255 0.09 -5.36 18.68
N GLY A 256 1.30 -5.75 18.25
CA GLY A 256 1.97 -6.98 18.67
C GLY A 256 2.10 -7.18 20.18
N LYS A 257 2.10 -6.12 20.99
CA LYS A 257 2.14 -6.20 22.46
C LYS A 257 0.89 -6.83 23.10
N SER A 258 -0.30 -6.60 22.54
CA SER A 258 -1.55 -7.09 23.15
C SER A 258 -2.55 -7.69 22.18
N GLN A 259 -2.43 -7.38 20.89
CA GLN A 259 -3.26 -7.92 19.82
C GLN A 259 -2.39 -8.32 18.62
N PRO A 260 -1.62 -9.41 18.72
CA PRO A 260 -0.90 -9.92 17.56
C PRO A 260 -1.88 -10.46 16.51
N LEU A 261 -1.54 -10.29 15.24
CA LEU A 261 -2.20 -10.94 14.10
C LEU A 261 -1.84 -12.43 14.11
N LEU A 262 -2.85 -13.28 14.20
CA LEU A 262 -2.69 -14.73 14.24
C LEU A 262 -2.85 -15.32 12.84
N PHE A 263 -1.96 -16.24 12.49
CA PHE A 263 -2.00 -17.02 11.26
C PHE A 263 -2.18 -18.48 11.62
N ASP A 264 -3.31 -19.06 11.22
CA ASP A 264 -3.66 -20.44 11.57
C ASP A 264 -4.22 -21.20 10.35
N VAL A 265 -4.21 -22.51 10.43
CA VAL A 265 -4.78 -23.42 9.44
C VAL A 265 -5.66 -24.42 10.17
N THR A 266 -6.95 -24.45 9.82
CA THR A 266 -7.89 -25.40 10.40
C THR A 266 -7.54 -26.85 10.03
N SER A 267 -8.12 -27.82 10.73
CA SER A 267 -7.98 -29.25 10.40
C SER A 267 -8.39 -29.61 8.97
N ASN A 268 -9.19 -28.76 8.34
CA ASN A 268 -9.69 -28.95 6.97
C ASN A 268 -8.86 -28.20 5.93
N GLY A 269 -7.67 -27.68 6.30
CA GLY A 269 -6.78 -26.96 5.40
C GLY A 269 -7.16 -25.50 5.14
N GLN A 270 -8.20 -24.97 5.79
CA GLN A 270 -8.61 -23.58 5.61
C GLN A 270 -7.70 -22.62 6.36
N PHE A 271 -7.26 -21.55 5.70
CA PHE A 271 -6.49 -20.48 6.30
C PHE A 271 -7.37 -19.60 7.18
N VAL A 272 -6.85 -19.24 8.35
CA VAL A 272 -7.51 -18.34 9.30
C VAL A 272 -6.55 -17.21 9.64
N LEU A 273 -7.06 -15.99 9.52
CA LEU A 273 -6.40 -14.78 9.95
C LEU A 273 -7.26 -14.16 11.05
N GLU A 274 -6.68 -13.97 12.24
CA GLU A 274 -7.42 -13.51 13.41
C GLU A 274 -6.70 -12.37 14.14
N LEU A 275 -7.44 -11.30 14.45
CA LEU A 275 -7.09 -10.30 15.45
C LEU A 275 -7.93 -10.59 16.70
N PRO A 276 -7.33 -11.13 17.77
CA PRO A 276 -8.07 -11.45 18.99
C PRO A 276 -8.48 -10.17 19.72
N ASN A 277 -9.33 -10.29 20.73
CA ASN A 277 -9.55 -9.16 21.64
C ASN A 277 -8.22 -8.79 22.34
N PRO A 278 -7.82 -7.51 22.40
CA PRO A 278 -6.55 -7.10 23.00
C PRO A 278 -6.40 -7.49 24.48
N VAL A 279 -7.51 -7.80 25.16
CA VAL A 279 -7.52 -8.27 26.55
C VAL A 279 -8.05 -9.70 26.71
N ALA A 280 -8.07 -10.48 25.62
CA ALA A 280 -8.49 -11.87 25.65
C ALA A 280 -7.68 -12.68 26.68
N GLY A 281 -8.37 -13.46 27.51
CA GLY A 281 -7.74 -14.30 28.54
C GLY A 281 -7.27 -13.56 29.81
N VAL A 282 -7.45 -12.24 29.91
CA VAL A 282 -7.02 -11.45 31.08
C VAL A 282 -8.12 -11.37 32.14
N THR A 283 -7.97 -12.15 33.21
CA THR A 283 -8.96 -12.23 34.31
C THR A 283 -8.84 -11.07 35.30
N ASN A 284 -7.61 -10.62 35.61
CA ASN A 284 -7.35 -9.51 36.54
C ASN A 284 -7.82 -8.17 35.94
N ALA A 285 -8.68 -7.45 36.66
CA ALA A 285 -9.27 -6.20 36.19
C ALA A 285 -8.24 -5.08 36.00
N THR A 286 -7.27 -4.95 36.91
CA THR A 286 -6.20 -3.94 36.82
C THR A 286 -5.34 -4.17 35.59
N THR A 287 -4.87 -5.39 35.37
CA THR A 287 -4.07 -5.76 34.19
C THR A 287 -4.84 -5.57 32.90
N ARG A 288 -6.12 -5.99 32.87
CA ARG A 288 -7.00 -5.78 31.72
C ARG A 288 -7.13 -4.30 31.36
N ASN A 289 -7.35 -3.43 32.35
CA ASN A 289 -7.47 -1.99 32.13
C ASN A 289 -6.15 -1.37 31.65
N GLN A 290 -5.01 -1.83 32.15
CA GLN A 290 -3.69 -1.38 31.70
C GLN A 290 -3.43 -1.74 30.23
N ILE A 291 -3.72 -2.98 29.84
CA ILE A 291 -3.55 -3.46 28.46
C ILE A 291 -4.50 -2.71 27.51
N ALA A 292 -5.76 -2.54 27.91
CA ALA A 292 -6.73 -1.77 27.13
C ALA A 292 -6.28 -0.31 26.97
N ALA A 293 -5.81 0.33 28.05
CA ALA A 293 -5.31 1.69 28.00
C ALA A 293 -4.10 1.83 27.06
N ASP A 294 -3.14 0.89 27.12
CA ASP A 294 -2.00 0.87 26.20
C ASP A 294 -2.43 0.69 24.75
N PHE A 295 -3.33 -0.25 24.47
CA PHE A 295 -3.87 -0.48 23.12
C PHE A 295 -4.58 0.76 22.56
N TYR A 296 -5.51 1.36 23.32
CA TYR A 296 -6.22 2.54 22.85
C TYR A 296 -5.34 3.78 22.79
N ALA A 297 -4.30 3.89 23.61
CA ALA A 297 -3.37 4.99 23.54
C ALA A 297 -2.38 4.87 22.38
N ASN A 298 -1.87 3.66 22.10
CA ASN A 298 -0.66 3.45 21.29
C ASN A 298 -0.87 2.68 19.98
N ALA A 299 -1.88 1.83 19.85
CA ALA A 299 -2.08 1.05 18.63
C ALA A 299 -2.31 1.95 17.39
N PRO A 300 -1.62 1.68 16.27
CA PRO A 300 -1.90 2.37 15.01
C PRO A 300 -3.36 2.22 14.60
N ARG A 301 -3.91 3.24 13.92
CA ARG A 301 -5.31 3.27 13.52
C ARG A 301 -5.47 2.98 12.03
N THR A 302 -6.63 2.43 11.71
CA THR A 302 -7.08 2.26 10.33
C THR A 302 -7.84 3.52 9.89
N ASN A 303 -7.45 4.07 8.76
CA ASN A 303 -8.03 5.29 8.20
C ASN A 303 -8.26 5.11 6.70
N ILE A 304 -9.42 5.53 6.20
CA ILE A 304 -9.73 5.62 4.78
C ILE A 304 -10.22 7.04 4.53
N LEU A 305 -9.54 7.76 3.66
CA LEU A 305 -9.92 9.10 3.27
C LEU A 305 -9.98 9.18 1.75
N ILE A 306 -11.07 9.75 1.26
CA ILE A 306 -11.26 10.14 -0.12
C ILE A 306 -11.57 11.64 -0.10
N ASP A 307 -10.64 12.47 -0.56
CA ASP A 307 -10.81 13.93 -0.53
C ASP A 307 -11.92 14.40 -1.48
N ASN A 308 -12.04 13.76 -2.64
CA ASN A 308 -13.15 13.95 -3.54
C ASN A 308 -13.65 12.62 -4.12
N LEU A 309 -14.89 12.26 -3.80
CA LEU A 309 -15.61 11.12 -4.36
C LEU A 309 -16.61 11.62 -5.41
N ASN A 310 -16.42 11.23 -6.67
CA ASN A 310 -17.31 11.61 -7.77
C ASN A 310 -17.80 10.37 -8.52
N PHE A 311 -19.10 10.29 -8.78
CA PHE A 311 -19.71 9.27 -9.63
C PHE A 311 -20.06 9.90 -10.96
N GLY A 312 -19.51 9.35 -12.04
CA GLY A 312 -19.67 9.93 -13.36
C GLY A 312 -18.76 11.14 -13.59
N GLY A 313 -18.97 11.85 -14.69
CA GLY A 313 -18.27 13.12 -15.00
C GLY A 313 -16.99 12.94 -15.82
N THR A 314 -16.48 14.06 -16.35
CA THR A 314 -15.30 14.08 -17.23
C THR A 314 -14.14 14.80 -16.57
N ARG A 315 -12.91 14.38 -16.88
CA ARG A 315 -11.69 15.00 -16.38
C ARG A 315 -10.76 15.39 -17.52
N SER A 316 -10.00 16.45 -17.32
CA SER A 316 -9.01 16.94 -18.29
C SER A 316 -7.68 16.20 -18.26
N SER A 317 -7.37 15.48 -17.18
CA SER A 317 -6.15 14.68 -17.02
C SER A 317 -6.30 13.61 -15.94
N PRO A 318 -5.39 12.62 -15.89
CA PRO A 318 -5.39 11.58 -14.86
C PRO A 318 -5.39 12.02 -13.39
N THR A 319 -4.91 13.23 -13.13
CA THR A 319 -4.76 13.78 -11.79
C THR A 319 -5.78 14.88 -11.47
N ALA A 320 -6.65 15.22 -12.42
CA ALA A 320 -7.66 16.28 -12.25
C ALA A 320 -8.92 15.76 -11.55
N VAL A 321 -9.51 16.62 -10.72
CA VAL A 321 -10.84 16.41 -10.15
C VAL A 321 -11.86 16.38 -11.30
N PRO A 322 -12.78 15.39 -11.34
CA PRO A 322 -13.83 15.35 -12.37
C PRO A 322 -14.76 16.55 -12.33
N THR A 323 -15.30 16.89 -13.50
CA THR A 323 -16.35 17.91 -13.70
C THR A 323 -17.62 17.24 -14.22
N GLY A 324 -18.77 17.65 -13.70
CA GLY A 324 -20.04 16.95 -13.93
C GLY A 324 -20.16 15.64 -13.14
N GLY A 325 -21.20 14.85 -13.44
CA GLY A 325 -21.56 13.71 -12.59
C GLY A 325 -22.13 14.16 -11.24
N TYR A 326 -22.06 13.28 -10.24
CA TYR A 326 -22.48 13.57 -8.87
C TYR A 326 -21.28 13.53 -7.93
N ASN A 327 -21.02 14.66 -7.27
CA ASN A 327 -19.89 14.85 -6.37
C ASN A 327 -20.35 14.68 -4.91
N PHE A 328 -19.86 13.65 -4.24
CA PHE A 328 -20.11 13.38 -2.82
C PHE A 328 -19.10 14.10 -1.91
N GLY A 329 -18.14 14.84 -2.48
CA GLY A 329 -17.14 15.58 -1.72
C GLY A 329 -16.17 14.68 -0.94
N ARG A 330 -15.71 15.18 0.21
CA ARG A 330 -14.79 14.45 1.09
C ARG A 330 -15.54 13.39 1.89
N ASN A 331 -15.01 12.18 1.85
CA ASN A 331 -15.48 11.04 2.63
C ASN A 331 -14.32 10.52 3.48
N GLU A 332 -14.55 10.31 4.77
CA GLU A 332 -13.50 9.90 5.68
C GLU A 332 -14.05 8.95 6.74
N ILE A 333 -13.30 7.87 6.95
CA ILE A 333 -13.41 7.00 8.10
C ILE A 333 -12.04 7.02 8.78
N SER A 334 -11.97 7.45 10.04
CA SER A 334 -10.70 7.72 10.71
C SER A 334 -10.71 7.22 12.15
N GLY A 335 -9.55 6.83 12.66
CA GLY A 335 -9.35 6.37 14.02
C GLY A 335 -9.87 4.97 14.31
N MET A 336 -10.12 4.14 13.28
CA MET A 336 -10.68 2.80 13.49
C MET A 336 -9.68 1.87 14.17
N SER A 337 -10.20 1.06 15.08
CA SER A 337 -9.48 -0.02 15.75
C SER A 337 -10.26 -1.31 15.61
N PHE A 338 -9.59 -2.41 15.30
CA PHE A 338 -10.22 -3.73 15.31
C PHE A 338 -10.21 -4.25 16.75
N ASN A 339 -11.37 -4.38 17.38
CA ASN A 339 -11.46 -5.04 18.68
C ASN A 339 -11.44 -6.56 18.54
N TYR A 340 -11.95 -7.06 17.42
CA TYR A 340 -11.89 -8.46 17.03
C TYR A 340 -12.09 -8.52 15.52
N LEU A 341 -11.31 -9.34 14.83
CA LEU A 341 -11.50 -9.66 13.42
C LEU A 341 -11.13 -11.12 13.23
N LYS A 342 -11.97 -11.87 12.53
CA LYS A 342 -11.62 -13.22 12.09
C LYS A 342 -12.03 -13.38 10.64
N VAL A 343 -11.07 -13.75 9.82
CA VAL A 343 -11.24 -14.07 8.41
C VAL A 343 -10.87 -15.52 8.24
N SER A 344 -11.71 -16.28 7.57
CA SER A 344 -11.47 -17.70 7.29
C SER A 344 -11.72 -17.96 5.82
N SER A 345 -10.82 -18.69 5.18
CA SER A 345 -11.10 -19.23 3.86
C SER A 345 -12.15 -20.34 3.97
N HIS A 346 -12.88 -20.53 2.90
CA HIS A 346 -13.84 -21.62 2.75
C HIS A 346 -13.67 -22.20 1.35
N ASP A 347 -13.79 -23.52 1.25
CA ASP A 347 -14.02 -24.16 -0.04
C ASP A 347 -15.37 -23.67 -0.58
N LEU A 348 -15.41 -23.41 -1.89
CA LEU A 348 -16.60 -22.94 -2.60
C LEU A 348 -17.59 -24.08 -2.88
#